data_AF-A0A081RUA7-F1
#
_entry.id   AF-A0A081RUA7-F1
#
_cell.length_a   1.000
_cell.length_b   1.000
_cell.length_c   1.000
_cell.angle_alpha   90.00
_cell.angle_beta   90.00
_cell.angle_gamma   90.00
#
_symmetry.space_group_name_H-M   'P 1'
#
loop_
_entity.id
_entity.type
_entity.pdbx_description
1 polymer ?
#
loop_
_entity_poly.entity_id
_entity_poly.type
_entity_poly.pdbx_seq_one_letter_code
_entity_poly.pdbx_strand_id
1 'polypeptide(L)' 'MSSFFKNMGCALVSPERVMARLVGAHKETCSDADQKDEKFIINRSGTVTLNRCNPDVQRAFALNVEWLSTKKEG' A
#
# COMPACT_ATOMS: atom_id res chain seq x y z
N MET A 1 22.52 32.10 2.44
CA MET A 1 21.70 31.24 1.55
C MET A 1 22.42 29.91 1.35
N SER A 2 21.71 28.80 1.09
CA SER A 2 22.25 27.53 0.53
C SER A 2 22.28 26.27 1.42
N SER A 3 21.22 25.98 2.19
CA SER A 3 20.83 24.58 2.44
C SER A 3 19.60 24.21 1.59
N PHE A 4 18.63 25.11 1.53
CA PHE A 4 17.43 24.98 0.69
C PHE A 4 17.76 24.82 -0.81
N PHE A 5 18.65 25.65 -1.36
CA PHE A 5 19.06 25.55 -2.78
C PHE A 5 19.84 24.27 -3.09
N LYS A 6 20.64 23.77 -2.13
CA LYS A 6 21.42 22.54 -2.29
C LYS A 6 20.50 21.30 -2.35
N ASN A 7 19.40 21.31 -1.58
CA ASN A 7 18.40 20.25 -1.60
C ASN A 7 17.49 20.30 -2.85
N MET A 8 17.18 21.50 -3.38
CA MET A 8 16.47 21.62 -4.67
C MET A 8 17.31 21.12 -5.84
N GLY A 9 18.62 21.36 -5.84
CA GLY A 9 19.53 20.83 -6.86
C GLY A 9 19.54 19.30 -6.90
N CYS A 10 19.56 18.63 -5.75
CA CYS A 10 19.49 17.18 -5.68
C CYS A 10 18.14 16.60 -6.13
N ALA A 11 17.03 17.32 -5.90
CA ALA A 11 15.69 16.90 -6.32
C ALA A 11 15.47 16.99 -7.85
N LEU A 12 16.11 17.97 -8.50
CA LEU A 12 16.08 18.11 -9.97
C LEU A 12 16.95 17.08 -10.69
N VAL A 13 18.07 16.67 -10.08
CA VAL A 13 19.09 15.82 -10.74
C VAL A 13 18.74 14.33 -10.70
N SER A 14 17.92 13.86 -9.75
CA SER A 14 17.54 12.44 -9.72
C SER A 14 16.26 12.19 -8.92
N PRO A 15 15.08 12.41 -9.54
CA PRO A 15 13.77 12.14 -8.93
C PRO A 15 13.65 10.70 -8.41
N GLU A 16 14.29 9.76 -9.12
CA GLU A 16 14.35 8.33 -8.78
C GLU A 16 14.95 8.07 -7.38
N ARG A 17 15.99 8.83 -6.99
CA ARG A 17 16.62 8.70 -5.66
C ARG A 17 15.73 9.21 -4.54
N VAL A 18 14.91 10.23 -4.82
CA VAL A 18 13.93 10.75 -3.86
C VAL A 18 12.79 9.73 -3.68
N MET A 19 12.28 9.18 -4.78
CA MET A 19 11.25 8.13 -4.73
C MET A 19 11.76 6.87 -4.03
N ALA A 20 12.99 6.41 -4.30
CA ALA A 20 13.56 5.23 -3.63
C ALA A 20 13.68 5.42 -2.12
N ARG A 21 13.99 6.62 -1.64
CA ARG A 21 14.01 6.95 -0.20
C ARG A 21 12.62 7.02 0.40
N LEU A 22 11.65 7.57 -0.35
CA LEU A 22 10.26 7.66 0.10
C LEU A 22 9.60 6.28 0.20
N VAL A 23 9.84 5.42 -0.80
CA VAL A 23 9.36 4.03 -0.84
C VAL A 23 10.10 3.16 0.18
N GLY A 24 11.41 3.38 0.37
CA GLY A 24 12.21 2.65 1.36
C GLY A 24 11.90 3.01 2.82
N ALA A 25 11.37 4.21 3.08
CA ALA A 25 10.94 4.65 4.42
C ALA A 25 9.57 4.10 4.82
N HIS A 26 8.79 3.56 3.88
CA HIS A 26 7.53 2.87 4.14
C HIS A 26 7.72 1.35 4.25
N LYS A 27 8.79 0.92 4.94
CA LYS A 27 8.82 -0.41 5.53
C LYS A 27 8.15 -0.32 6.88
N GLU A 28 6.83 -0.39 6.85
CA GLU A 28 6.07 -0.75 8.05
C GLU A 28 6.61 -2.11 8.51
N THR A 29 7.27 -2.11 9.66
CA THR A 29 7.60 -3.33 10.40
C THR A 29 6.29 -3.91 10.93
N CYS A 30 5.49 -4.50 10.05
CA CYS A 30 4.40 -5.38 10.44
C CYS A 30 5.01 -6.75 10.69
N SER A 31 4.78 -7.30 11.87
CA SER A 31 5.16 -8.68 12.19
C SER A 31 4.28 -9.63 11.36
N ASP A 32 4.70 -9.90 10.12
CA ASP A 32 3.97 -10.56 9.03
C ASP A 32 3.53 -12.02 9.30
N ALA A 33 3.97 -12.63 10.40
CA ALA A 33 3.71 -14.04 10.66
C ALA A 33 2.31 -14.31 11.25
N ASP A 34 1.78 -13.39 12.06
CA ASP A 34 0.59 -13.66 12.90
C ASP A 34 -0.73 -13.17 12.28
N GLN A 35 -0.67 -12.28 11.29
CA GLN A 35 -1.88 -11.65 10.74
C GLN A 35 -2.43 -12.33 9.48
N LYS A 36 -1.77 -13.36 8.93
CA LYS A 36 -2.22 -13.98 7.67
C LYS A 36 -3.63 -14.59 7.76
N ASP A 37 -4.00 -15.07 8.93
CA ASP A 37 -5.32 -15.66 9.18
C ASP A 37 -6.40 -14.60 9.46
N GLU A 38 -6.01 -13.38 9.84
CA GLU A 38 -6.95 -12.29 10.08
C GLU A 38 -7.49 -11.70 8.77
N LYS A 39 -8.81 -11.51 8.70
CA LYS A 39 -9.48 -10.93 7.52
C LYS A 39 -9.50 -9.40 7.53
N PHE A 40 -9.43 -8.82 8.73
CA PHE A 40 -9.50 -7.38 8.95
C PHE A 40 -8.30 -6.92 9.75
N ILE A 41 -7.71 -5.80 9.34
CA ILE A 41 -6.63 -5.13 10.05
C ILE A 41 -7.22 -3.85 10.63
N ILE A 42 -7.10 -3.71 11.95
CA ILE A 42 -7.50 -2.50 12.67
C ILE A 42 -6.24 -1.66 12.89
N ASN A 43 -6.19 -0.52 12.20
CA ASN A 43 -5.10 0.43 12.36
C ASN A 43 -5.21 1.17 13.70
N ARG A 44 -4.10 1.72 14.19
CA ARG A 44 -4.07 2.51 15.44
C ARG A 44 -4.98 3.73 15.42
N SER A 45 -5.35 4.22 14.24
CA SER A 45 -6.35 5.28 14.02
C SER A 45 -7.80 4.82 14.25
N GLY A 46 -8.04 3.52 14.47
CA GLY A 46 -9.36 2.90 14.50
C GLY A 46 -9.92 2.57 13.11
N THR A 47 -9.17 2.84 12.04
CA THR A 47 -9.58 2.50 10.67
C THR A 47 -9.50 0.98 10.46
N VAL A 48 -10.56 0.40 9.91
CA VAL A 48 -10.61 -1.02 9.54
C VAL A 48 -10.32 -1.18 8.07
N THR A 49 -9.38 -2.05 7.73
CA THR A 49 -9.02 -2.39 6.35
C THR A 49 -9.04 -3.89 6.14
N LEU A 50 -9.25 -4.34 4.90
CA LEU A 50 -9.16 -5.76 4.56
C LEU A 50 -7.70 -6.21 4.46
N ASN A 51 -7.41 -7.37 5.03
CA ASN A 51 -6.08 -7.96 4.91
C ASN A 51 -5.87 -8.53 3.49
N ARG A 52 -5.00 -7.87 2.72
CA ARG A 52 -4.66 -8.29 1.35
C ARG A 52 -3.85 -9.57 1.28
N CYS A 53 -3.24 -9.99 2.38
CA CYS A 53 -2.47 -11.23 2.48
C CYS A 53 -3.34 -12.45 2.84
N ASN A 54 -4.58 -12.23 3.25
CA ASN A 54 -5.49 -13.32 3.61
C ASN A 54 -6.07 -13.97 2.34
N PRO A 55 -5.98 -15.32 2.19
CA PRO A 55 -6.42 -16.00 0.97
C PRO A 55 -7.93 -15.93 0.74
N ASP A 56 -8.74 -15.91 1.81
CA ASP A 56 -10.19 -15.78 1.67
C ASP A 56 -10.58 -14.39 1.17
N VAL A 57 -9.92 -13.35 1.66
CA VAL A 57 -10.13 -11.96 1.22
C VAL A 57 -9.79 -11.83 -0.26
N GLN A 58 -8.66 -12.39 -0.71
CA GLN A 58 -8.26 -12.38 -2.12
C GLN A 58 -9.27 -13.13 -2.99
N ARG A 59 -9.75 -14.31 -2.55
CA ARG A 59 -10.74 -15.10 -3.28
C ARG A 59 -12.06 -14.34 -3.41
N ALA A 60 -12.56 -13.76 -2.32
CA ALA A 60 -13.79 -12.97 -2.34
C ALA A 60 -13.66 -11.74 -3.24
N PHE A 61 -12.51 -11.06 -3.22
CA PHE A 61 -12.24 -9.94 -4.10
C PHE A 61 -12.27 -10.36 -5.59
N ALA A 62 -11.60 -11.47 -5.94
CA ALA A 62 -11.58 -11.99 -7.31
C ALA A 62 -12.98 -12.35 -7.81
N LEU A 63 -13.78 -13.05 -6.98
CA LEU A 63 -15.17 -13.40 -7.30
C LEU A 63 -16.04 -12.16 -7.51
N ASN A 64 -15.88 -11.13 -6.67
CA ASN A 64 -16.62 -9.88 -6.82
C ASN A 64 -16.24 -9.15 -8.11
N VAL A 65 -14.95 -9.12 -8.47
CA VAL A 65 -14.48 -8.50 -9.71
C VAL A 65 -15.01 -9.27 -10.93
N GLU A 66 -14.98 -10.60 -10.89
CA GLU A 66 -15.53 -11.44 -11.95
C GLU A 66 -17.04 -11.23 -12.10
N TRP A 67 -17.78 -11.21 -10.99
CA TRP A 67 -19.22 -10.92 -11.00
C TRP A 67 -19.52 -9.54 -11.58
N LEU A 68 -18.78 -8.50 -11.16
CA LEU A 68 -18.94 -7.15 -11.71
C LEU A 68 -18.60 -7.08 -13.21
N SER A 69 -17.63 -7.86 -13.67
CA SER A 69 -17.20 -7.88 -15.08
C SER A 69 -18.18 -8.66 -15.97
N THR A 70 -18.83 -9.68 -15.43
CA THR A 70 -19.82 -10.51 -16.13
C THR A 70 -21.23 -9.94 -16.05
N LYS A 71 -21.47 -9.00 -15.13
CA LYS A 71 -22.68 -8.19 -15.05
C LYS A 71 -22.73 -7.23 -16.26
N LYS A 72 -23.10 -7.77 -17.42
CA LYS A 72 -23.59 -6.94 -18.54
C LYS A 72 -24.72 -6.08 -18.01
N GLU A 73 -24.67 -4.79 -18.35
CA GLU A 73 -25.63 -3.77 -17.99
C GLU A 73 -27.08 -4.27 -18.15
N GLY A 74 -27.94 -3.90 -17.19
CA GLY A 74 -29.37 -4.23 -17.20
C GLY A 74 -30.13 -3.56 -18.34
#